data_AF-A0A8T5KNN6-F1
#
_entry.id   AF-A0A8T5KNN6-F1
#
_cell.length_a   1.000
_cell.length_b   1.000
_cell.length_c   1.000
_cell.angle_alpha   90.00
_cell.angle_beta   90.00
_cell.angle_gamma   90.00
#
_symmetry.space_group_name_H-M   'P 1'
#
loop_
_entity.id
_entity.type
_entity.pdbx_description
1 polymer ?
#
loop_
_entity_poly.entity_id
_entity_poly.type
_entity_poly.pdbx_seq_one_letter_code
_entity_poly.pdbx_strand_id
1 'polypeptide(L)'
;MNKVALLQNLFSAILGLFFISVGIAHFQDPKWFEPIVPAILGYPTFWVLVTGGMEIGLGLGLIIPGTRKYSGLLMALFLLAIYSANLNMWINDVPLEGRTFAAIWHILRLVGQVLMIVIALWVGGWIKSPKAAAD
;
A
#
# COMPACT_ATOMS: atom_id res chain seq x y z
N MET A 1 21.57 -11.54 16.05
CA MET A 1 20.73 -11.25 14.86
C MET A 1 21.35 -10.08 14.10
N ASN A 2 21.47 -10.15 12.77
CA ASN A 2 21.99 -9.04 11.97
C ASN A 2 21.11 -7.79 12.16
N LYS A 3 21.70 -6.61 12.42
CA LYS A 3 20.95 -5.35 12.59
C LYS A 3 20.02 -5.06 11.41
N VAL A 4 20.44 -5.39 10.19
CA VAL A 4 19.62 -5.26 8.98
C VAL A 4 18.39 -6.17 9.03
N ALA A 5 18.56 -7.43 9.44
CA ALA A 5 17.46 -8.37 9.57
C ALA A 5 16.45 -7.96 10.64
N LEU A 6 16.93 -7.37 11.76
CA LEU A 6 16.04 -6.80 12.78
C LEU A 6 15.21 -5.64 12.22
N LEU A 7 15.83 -4.71 11.50
CA LEU A 7 15.12 -3.61 10.87
C LEU A 7 14.12 -4.13 9.82
N GLN A 8 14.51 -5.08 8.96
CA GLN A 8 13.59 -5.66 7.99
C GLN A 8 12.38 -6.32 8.67
N ASN A 9 12.56 -7.04 9.78
CA ASN A 9 11.46 -7.60 10.54
C ASN A 9 10.55 -6.53 11.14
N LEU A 10 11.13 -5.47 11.73
CA LEU A 10 10.37 -4.35 12.30
C LEU A 10 9.55 -3.63 11.23
N PHE A 11 10.17 -3.24 10.12
CA PHE A 11 9.49 -2.55 9.02
C PHE A 11 8.46 -3.44 8.33
N SER A 12 8.71 -4.75 8.21
CA SER A 12 7.72 -5.70 7.70
C SER A 12 6.50 -5.77 8.61
N ALA A 13 6.71 -5.78 9.93
CA ALA A 13 5.61 -5.77 10.90
C ALA A 13 4.81 -4.47 10.84
N ILE A 14 5.49 -3.31 10.83
CA ILE A 14 4.83 -2.00 10.73
C ILE A 14 4.02 -1.88 9.44
N LEU A 15 4.65 -2.17 8.29
CA LEU A 15 4.00 -2.04 6.98
C LEU A 15 2.88 -3.06 6.83
N GLY A 16 3.09 -4.31 7.26
CA GLY A 16 2.09 -5.35 7.20
C GLY A 16 0.86 -5.05 8.05
N LEU A 17 1.05 -4.62 9.30
CA LEU A 17 -0.05 -4.22 10.19
C LEU A 17 -0.79 -2.99 9.68
N PHE A 18 -0.08 -2.03 9.08
CA PHE A 18 -0.70 -0.88 8.43
C PHE A 18 -1.67 -1.32 7.32
N PHE A 19 -1.22 -2.14 6.36
CA PHE A 19 -2.08 -2.61 5.27
C PHE A 19 -3.20 -3.54 5.74
N ILE A 20 -2.98 -4.37 6.75
CA ILE A 20 -4.07 -5.16 7.35
C ILE A 20 -5.14 -4.22 7.93
N SER A 21 -4.73 -3.16 8.62
CA SER A 21 -5.67 -2.20 9.21
C SER A 21 -6.46 -1.43 8.15
N VAL A 22 -5.79 -0.97 7.09
CA VAL A 22 -6.44 -0.30 5.96
C VAL A 22 -7.38 -1.25 5.22
N GLY A 23 -6.95 -2.50 4.98
CA GLY A 23 -7.79 -3.50 4.34
C GLY A 23 -9.03 -3.84 5.17
N ILE A 24 -8.92 -3.93 6.49
CA ILE A 24 -10.09 -4.08 7.39
C ILE A 24 -11.04 -2.87 7.26
N ALA A 25 -10.51 -1.65 7.17
CA ALA A 25 -11.32 -0.44 7.00
C ALA A 25 -12.17 -0.48 5.71
N HIS A 26 -11.67 -1.07 4.62
CA HIS A 26 -12.44 -1.26 3.39
C HIS A 26 -13.69 -2.13 3.58
N PHE A 27 -13.68 -3.08 4.53
CA PHE A 27 -14.84 -3.91 4.87
C PHE A 27 -15.77 -3.23 5.90
N GLN A 28 -15.21 -2.38 6.76
CA GLN A 28 -15.98 -1.68 7.79
C GLN A 28 -16.76 -0.49 7.24
N ASP A 29 -16.14 0.29 6.36
CA ASP A 29 -16.78 1.44 5.72
C ASP A 29 -16.40 1.54 4.24
N PRO A 30 -16.95 0.67 3.38
CA PRO A 30 -16.65 0.71 1.95
C PRO A 30 -17.00 2.06 1.29
N LYS A 31 -18.06 2.72 1.79
CA LYS A 31 -18.62 3.96 1.21
C LYS A 31 -17.65 5.13 1.27
N TRP A 32 -16.72 5.13 2.22
CA TRP A 32 -15.68 6.13 2.28
C TRP A 32 -14.70 6.01 1.10
N PHE A 33 -14.43 4.79 0.62
CA PHE A 33 -13.47 4.50 -0.45
C PHE A 33 -14.11 4.46 -1.85
N GLU A 34 -15.41 4.17 -1.95
CA GLU A 34 -16.13 4.09 -3.22
C GLU A 34 -15.96 5.32 -4.15
N PRO A 35 -15.99 6.58 -3.67
CA PRO A 35 -15.92 7.75 -4.53
C PRO A 35 -14.62 7.85 -5.34
N ILE A 36 -13.52 7.35 -4.79
CA ILE A 36 -12.20 7.46 -5.44
C ILE A 36 -11.96 6.38 -6.48
N VAL A 37 -12.81 5.35 -6.55
CA VAL A 37 -12.70 4.29 -7.57
C VAL A 37 -12.95 4.90 -8.95
N PRO A 38 -12.01 4.76 -9.92
CA PRO A 38 -12.21 5.27 -11.27
C PRO A 38 -13.49 4.73 -11.92
N ALA A 39 -14.32 5.62 -12.47
CA ALA A 39 -15.63 5.28 -13.01
C ALA A 39 -15.59 4.19 -14.10
N ILE A 40 -14.49 4.09 -14.86
CA ILE A 40 -14.27 3.07 -15.90
C ILE A 40 -14.32 1.63 -15.37
N LEU A 41 -14.03 1.42 -14.09
CA LEU A 41 -14.02 0.08 -13.49
C LEU A 41 -15.44 -0.43 -13.16
N GLY A 42 -16.42 0.46 -13.03
CA GLY A 42 -17.77 0.13 -12.56
C GLY A 42 -17.78 -0.47 -11.14
N TYR A 43 -18.97 -0.68 -10.57
CA TYR A 43 -19.17 -1.42 -9.30
C TYR A 43 -18.16 -1.09 -8.19
N PRO A 44 -18.12 0.16 -7.68
CA PRO A 44 -17.04 0.62 -6.80
C PRO A 44 -16.89 -0.21 -5.53
N THR A 45 -18.00 -0.62 -4.89
CA THR A 45 -17.99 -1.49 -3.70
C THR A 45 -17.24 -2.81 -3.95
N PHE A 46 -17.41 -3.42 -5.13
CA PHE A 46 -16.74 -4.68 -5.46
C PHE A 46 -15.22 -4.50 -5.44
N TRP A 47 -14.72 -3.46 -6.10
CA TRP A 47 -13.28 -3.18 -6.14
C TRP A 47 -12.72 -2.82 -4.77
N VAL A 48 -13.43 -2.02 -3.98
CA VAL A 48 -13.06 -1.69 -2.60
C VAL A 48 -12.88 -2.95 -1.74
N LEU A 49 -13.82 -3.90 -1.82
CA LEU A 49 -13.72 -5.15 -1.05
C LEU A 49 -12.60 -6.07 -1.57
N VAL A 50 -12.40 -6.15 -2.88
CA VAL A 50 -11.32 -6.93 -3.49
C VAL A 50 -9.95 -6.37 -3.07
N THR A 51 -9.73 -5.06 -3.23
CA THR A 51 -8.47 -4.42 -2.84
C THR A 51 -8.24 -4.52 -1.34
N GLY A 52 -9.28 -4.38 -0.51
CA GLY A 52 -9.17 -4.58 0.95
C GLY A 52 -8.72 -6.00 1.31
N GLY A 53 -9.23 -7.03 0.63
CA GLY A 53 -8.78 -8.41 0.81
C GLY A 53 -7.32 -8.62 0.39
N MET A 54 -6.91 -7.99 -0.72
CA MET A 54 -5.52 -8.02 -1.18
C MET A 54 -4.57 -7.34 -0.19
N GLU A 55 -4.94 -6.20 0.37
CA GLU A 55 -4.15 -5.48 1.38
C GLU A 55 -3.91 -6.34 2.64
N ILE A 56 -4.95 -7.02 3.13
CA ILE A 56 -4.83 -7.94 4.28
C ILE A 56 -3.88 -9.09 3.93
N GLY A 57 -4.10 -9.75 2.78
CA GLY A 57 -3.29 -10.89 2.35
C GLY A 57 -1.81 -10.53 2.16
N LEU A 58 -1.53 -9.42 1.49
CA LEU A 58 -0.17 -8.94 1.25
C LEU A 58 0.47 -8.43 2.55
N GLY A 59 -0.29 -7.79 3.44
CA GLY A 59 0.18 -7.35 4.75
C GLY A 59 0.61 -8.52 5.65
N LEU A 60 -0.20 -9.57 5.71
CA LEU A 60 0.16 -10.84 6.38
C LEU A 60 1.40 -11.47 5.72
N GLY A 61 1.43 -11.46 4.39
CA GLY A 61 2.53 -12.00 3.61
C GLY A 61 3.88 -11.29 3.84
N LEU A 62 3.86 -9.99 4.16
CA LEU A 62 5.06 -9.23 4.56
C LEU A 62 5.56 -9.64 5.95
N ILE A 63 4.64 -9.84 6.90
CA ILE A 63 4.96 -10.22 8.28
C ILE A 63 5.62 -11.60 8.31
N ILE A 64 5.05 -12.58 7.59
CA ILE A 64 5.52 -13.97 7.57
C ILE A 64 6.85 -14.06 6.77
N PRO A 65 7.99 -14.44 7.40
CA PRO A 65 9.29 -14.42 6.72
C PRO A 65 9.35 -15.27 5.45
N GLY A 66 8.65 -16.41 5.42
CA GLY A 66 8.65 -17.33 4.27
C GLY A 66 7.96 -16.79 3.01
N THR A 67 7.02 -15.83 3.16
CA THR A 67 6.26 -15.25 2.05
C THR A 67 6.71 -13.83 1.71
N ARG A 68 7.58 -13.23 2.53
CA ARG A 68 7.96 -11.82 2.45
C ARG A 68 8.55 -11.41 1.11
N LYS A 69 9.37 -12.26 0.49
CA LYS A 69 9.97 -11.98 -0.81
C LYS A 69 8.91 -11.71 -1.87
N TYR A 70 7.94 -12.61 -2.02
CA TYR A 70 6.87 -12.46 -3.01
C TYR A 70 5.90 -11.35 -2.62
N SER A 71 5.56 -11.25 -1.34
CA SER A 71 4.64 -10.23 -0.83
C SER A 71 5.19 -8.82 -1.00
N GLY A 72 6.50 -8.61 -0.84
CA GLY A 72 7.15 -7.32 -1.10
C GLY A 72 7.03 -6.87 -2.55
N LEU A 73 7.23 -7.79 -3.51
CA LEU A 73 7.06 -7.49 -4.93
C LEU A 73 5.58 -7.24 -5.28
N LEU A 74 4.69 -8.11 -4.83
CA LEU A 74 3.26 -7.98 -5.10
C LEU A 74 2.68 -6.72 -4.46
N MET A 75 3.10 -6.36 -3.24
CA MET A 75 2.74 -5.10 -2.59
C MET A 75 3.21 -3.90 -3.40
N ALA A 76 4.43 -3.91 -3.94
CA ALA A 76 4.92 -2.83 -4.78
C ALA A 76 4.09 -2.65 -6.06
N LEU A 77 3.78 -3.75 -6.75
CA LEU A 77 2.92 -3.73 -7.95
C LEU A 77 1.49 -3.31 -7.62
N PHE A 78 0.95 -3.82 -6.52
CA PHE A 78 -0.37 -3.46 -6.03
C PHE A 78 -0.47 -1.97 -5.73
N LEU A 79 0.49 -1.42 -4.97
CA LEU A 79 0.55 0.02 -4.68
C LEU A 79 0.65 0.84 -5.96
N LEU A 80 1.44 0.42 -6.95
CA LEU A 80 1.48 1.12 -8.22
C LEU A 80 0.11 1.13 -8.92
N ALA A 81 -0.59 0.00 -8.93
CA ALA A 81 -1.91 -0.12 -9.54
C ALA A 81 -2.97 0.72 -8.82
N ILE A 82 -3.06 0.63 -7.49
CA ILE A 82 -4.08 1.36 -6.70
C ILE A 82 -3.81 2.86 -6.61
N TYR A 83 -2.60 3.33 -6.96
CA TYR A 83 -2.35 4.77 -7.08
C TYR A 83 -3.29 5.44 -8.08
N SER A 84 -3.80 4.70 -9.08
CA SER A 84 -4.82 5.20 -10.00
C SER A 84 -6.06 5.76 -9.31
N ALA A 85 -6.50 5.17 -8.19
CA ALA A 85 -7.63 5.69 -7.40
C ALA A 85 -7.26 6.99 -6.67
N ASN A 86 -6.06 7.07 -6.08
CA ASN A 86 -5.56 8.28 -5.43
C ASN A 86 -5.32 9.42 -6.44
N LEU A 87 -4.91 9.08 -7.66
CA LEU A 87 -4.72 10.03 -8.76
C LEU A 87 -6.08 10.51 -9.30
N ASN A 88 -7.06 9.61 -9.44
CA ASN A 88 -8.43 9.97 -9.80
C ASN A 88 -9.03 10.97 -8.81
N MET A 89 -8.82 10.73 -7.51
CA MET A 89 -9.23 11.67 -6.46
C MET A 89 -8.61 13.07 -6.63
N TRP A 90 -7.34 13.13 -7.03
CA TRP A 90 -6.63 14.39 -7.22
C TRP A 90 -7.06 15.13 -8.49
N ILE A 91 -7.06 14.46 -9.64
CA ILE A 91 -7.28 15.11 -10.94
C ILE A 91 -8.75 15.54 -11.10
N ASN A 92 -9.68 14.79 -10.52
CA ASN A 92 -11.12 15.03 -10.66
C ASN A 92 -11.75 15.70 -9.44
N ASP A 93 -10.93 16.21 -8.50
CA ASP A 93 -11.39 16.87 -7.27
C ASP A 93 -12.51 16.09 -6.54
N VAL A 94 -12.34 14.77 -6.43
CA VAL A 94 -13.37 13.88 -5.87
C VAL A 94 -13.57 14.22 -4.39
N PRO A 95 -14.79 14.62 -3.97
CA PRO A 95 -15.06 14.92 -2.58
C PRO A 95 -15.21 13.65 -1.76
N LEU A 96 -14.54 13.60 -0.61
CA LEU A 96 -14.80 12.62 0.44
C LEU A 96 -15.60 13.29 1.55
N GLU A 97 -16.77 12.74 1.87
CA GLU A 97 -17.69 13.30 2.88
C GLU A 97 -17.98 14.81 2.66
N GLY A 98 -18.07 15.22 1.40
CA GLY A 98 -18.35 16.61 1.02
C GLY A 98 -17.14 17.56 1.10
N ARG A 99 -15.91 17.05 1.27
CA ARG A 99 -14.68 17.85 1.26
C ARG A 99 -13.67 17.31 0.27
N THR A 100 -13.01 18.20 -0.46
CA THR A 100 -11.83 17.88 -1.27
C THR A 100 -10.56 18.13 -0.46
N PHE A 101 -9.45 17.55 -0.91
CA PHE A 101 -8.15 17.75 -0.27
C PHE A 101 -7.34 18.81 -1.01
N ALA A 102 -6.57 19.60 -0.26
CA ALA A 102 -5.57 20.48 -0.85
C ALA A 102 -4.46 19.68 -1.54
N ALA A 103 -3.86 20.23 -2.60
CA ALA A 103 -2.81 19.60 -3.40
C ALA A 103 -1.65 19.01 -2.56
N ILE A 104 -1.28 19.66 -1.46
CA ILE A 104 -0.24 19.18 -0.54
C ILE A 104 -0.52 17.77 -0.01
N TRP A 105 -1.78 17.43 0.28
CA TRP A 105 -2.14 16.11 0.79
C TRP A 105 -2.03 15.02 -0.27
N HIS A 106 -2.30 15.34 -1.53
CA HIS A 106 -2.08 14.41 -2.64
C HIS A 106 -0.59 14.16 -2.88
N ILE A 107 0.25 15.19 -2.78
CA ILE A 107 1.70 15.07 -2.89
C ILE A 107 2.26 14.23 -1.74
N LEU A 108 1.86 14.51 -0.49
CA LEU A 108 2.27 13.72 0.68
C LEU A 108 1.88 12.25 0.53
N ARG A 109 0.68 11.98 0.02
CA ARG A 109 0.22 10.62 -0.28
C ARG A 109 1.08 9.93 -1.33
N LEU A 110 1.39 10.61 -2.44
CA LEU A 110 2.29 10.08 -3.47
C LEU A 110 3.67 9.74 -2.90
N VAL A 111 4.27 10.66 -2.15
CA VAL A 111 5.58 10.43 -1.52
C VAL A 111 5.51 9.26 -0.55
N GLY A 112 4.49 9.20 0.30
CA GLY A 112 4.27 8.07 1.22
C GLY A 112 4.13 6.74 0.49
N GLN A 113 3.41 6.71 -0.63
CA GLN A 113 3.21 5.51 -1.43
C GLN A 113 4.50 5.04 -2.11
N VAL A 114 5.31 5.97 -2.64
CA VAL A 114 6.64 5.66 -3.18
C VAL A 114 7.55 5.10 -2.09
N LEU A 115 7.55 5.70 -0.89
CA LEU A 115 8.33 5.19 0.25
C LEU A 115 7.89 3.78 0.65
N MET A 116 6.58 3.51 0.71
CA MET A 116 6.06 2.17 1.02
C MET A 116 6.46 1.13 -0.05
N ILE A 117 6.46 1.51 -1.33
CA ILE A 117 6.96 0.64 -2.41
C ILE A 117 8.43 0.29 -2.19
N VAL A 118 9.27 1.29 -1.92
CA VAL A 118 10.71 1.07 -1.69
C VAL A 118 10.93 0.19 -0.46
N ILE A 119 10.21 0.43 0.63
CA ILE A 119 10.29 -0.39 1.85
C ILE A 119 9.85 -1.83 1.56
N ALA A 120 8.73 -2.04 0.84
CA ALA A 120 8.22 -3.36 0.49
C ALA A 120 9.25 -4.18 -0.31
N LEU A 121 9.88 -3.56 -1.32
CA LEU A 121 10.93 -4.20 -2.12
C LEU A 121 12.19 -4.47 -1.29
N TRP A 122 12.57 -3.56 -0.40
CA TRP A 122 13.74 -3.74 0.47
C TRP A 122 13.54 -4.85 1.52
N VAL A 123 12.39 -4.90 2.20
CA VAL A 123 12.11 -5.98 3.16
C VAL A 123 11.92 -7.33 2.47
N GLY A 124 11.42 -7.33 1.22
CA GLY A 124 11.34 -8.51 0.35
C GLY A 124 12.69 -8.96 -0.23
N GLY A 125 13.76 -8.20 -0.02
CA GLY A 125 15.11 -8.53 -0.52
C GLY A 125 15.32 -8.28 -2.01
N TRP A 126 14.46 -7.49 -2.66
CA TRP A 126 14.60 -7.10 -4.06
C TRP A 126 15.54 -5.90 -4.26
N ILE A 127 15.70 -5.07 -3.23
CA ILE A 127 16.68 -3.97 -3.20
C ILE A 127 17.79 -4.35 -2.23
N LYS A 128 19.04 -4.37 -2.70
CA LYS A 128 20.21 -4.64 -1.87
C LYS A 128 20.48 -3.46 -0.94
N SER A 129 20.75 -3.76 0.33
CA SER A 129 21.29 -2.76 1.25
C SER A 129 22.67 -2.29 0.77
N PRO A 130 23.05 -1.01 0.93
CA PRO A 130 24.31 -0.45 0.40
C PRO A 130 25.57 -1.23 0.80
N LYS A 131 25.56 -1.91 1.95
CA LYS A 131 26.68 -2.75 2.42
C LYS A 131 26.85 -4.07 1.66
N ALA A 132 25.82 -4.60 1.00
CA ALA A 132 25.87 -5.89 0.31
C ALA A 132 26.32 -5.77 -1.17
N ALA A 133 26.72 -4.58 -1.61
CA ALA A 133 27.20 -4.31 -2.97
C ALA A 133 28.71 -4.00 -3.01
N ALA A 134 29.39 -4.04 -1.85
CA ALA A 134 30.81 -3.75 -1.69
C ALA A 134 31.66 -5.00 -1.37
N ASP A 135 31.04 -6.18 -1.37
CA ASP A 135 31.68 -7.51 -1.23
C ASP A 135 31.51 -8.28 -2.54
#